data_AF-E7FNB1-F1
#
_entry.id   AF-E7FNB1-F1
#
_cell.length_a   1.000
_cell.length_b   1.000
_cell.length_c   1.000
_cell.angle_alpha   90.00
_cell.angle_beta   90.00
_cell.angle_gamma   90.00
#
_symmetry.space_group_name_H-M   'P 1'
#
loop_
_entity.id
_entity.type
_entity.pdbx_description
1 polymer ?
#
loop_
_entity_poly.entity_id
_entity_poly.type
_entity_poly.pdbx_seq_one_letter_code
_entity_poly.pdbx_strand_id
1 'polypeptide(L)'
;MENVFVPIDARTDPRYLYVRNNPLYKDFFEGFFDYQTYLSFKAGKVSKSSGKAQSYRNHLMKIIVFYKEVYGSYPTSLESEKTAAGIEAFFKMNDFVKLNREKKNFYSATINGYLDYLDQLKIVNAGEIKESPSERYKIKLLKKPVRKSPVQTTILQYPRNPHEMLAAKHRSGWKCCYDSSHETFISENDHKNFVEGHHLIPMQHQCDFEYTIDFADNIIPLCPTCHRRIHFAIKQDRNRMLEKFYFERIDDIKVHGIDISIDELESYYV
;
A
#
# COMPACT_ATOMS: atom_id res chain seq x y z
N MET A 1 -19.57 -20.70 21.67
CA MET A 1 -18.13 -21.04 21.53
C MET A 1 -17.55 -21.09 22.92
N GLU A 2 -16.74 -22.10 23.21
CA GLU A 2 -15.96 -22.17 24.44
C GLU A 2 -15.04 -20.95 24.54
N ASN A 3 -14.87 -20.37 25.73
CA ASN A 3 -14.00 -19.21 25.90
C ASN A 3 -12.52 -19.65 25.73
N VAL A 4 -11.92 -19.25 24.63
CA VAL A 4 -10.52 -19.59 24.27
C VAL A 4 -9.50 -18.60 24.85
N PHE A 5 -9.94 -17.45 25.36
CA PHE A 5 -9.09 -16.39 25.91
C PHE A 5 -8.84 -16.63 27.41
N VAL A 6 -8.00 -17.63 27.68
CA VAL A 6 -7.61 -18.02 29.05
C VAL A 6 -6.15 -17.68 29.36
N PRO A 7 -5.76 -17.54 30.64
CA PRO A 7 -4.36 -17.36 31.00
C PRO A 7 -3.48 -18.52 30.51
N ILE A 8 -2.38 -18.19 29.83
CA ILE A 8 -1.40 -19.16 29.32
C ILE A 8 -0.09 -19.02 30.12
N ASP A 9 0.43 -20.13 30.63
CA ASP A 9 1.75 -20.21 31.28
C ASP A 9 2.84 -20.39 30.22
N ALA A 10 3.79 -19.44 30.19
CA ALA A 10 4.88 -19.41 29.22
C ALA A 10 5.94 -20.51 29.44
N ARG A 11 5.91 -21.21 30.59
CA ARG A 11 6.88 -22.24 30.95
C ARG A 11 6.40 -23.65 30.60
N THR A 12 5.10 -23.89 30.69
CA THR A 12 4.52 -25.25 30.71
C THR A 12 3.45 -25.47 29.65
N ASP A 13 2.79 -24.43 29.13
CA ASP A 13 1.73 -24.62 28.14
C ASP A 13 2.31 -25.11 26.79
N PRO A 14 1.93 -26.31 26.31
CA PRO A 14 2.51 -26.89 25.11
C PRO A 14 2.21 -26.07 23.84
N ARG A 15 1.09 -25.34 23.80
CA ARG A 15 0.73 -24.47 22.66
C ARG A 15 1.63 -23.26 22.62
N TYR A 16 1.92 -22.69 23.80
CA TYR A 16 2.89 -21.61 23.92
C TYR A 16 4.29 -22.07 23.51
N LEU A 17 4.73 -23.23 24.01
CA LEU A 17 6.04 -23.78 23.67
C LEU A 17 6.16 -24.10 22.18
N TYR A 18 5.09 -24.58 21.54
CA TYR A 18 5.02 -24.74 20.09
C TYR A 18 5.27 -23.41 19.36
N VAL A 19 4.51 -22.35 19.69
CA VAL A 19 4.70 -21.03 19.06
C VAL A 19 6.10 -20.48 19.31
N ARG A 20 6.61 -20.60 20.55
CA ARG A 20 7.94 -20.13 20.94
C ARG A 20 9.06 -20.80 20.16
N ASN A 21 8.94 -22.10 19.91
CA ASN A 21 9.98 -22.90 19.26
C ASN A 21 9.76 -23.05 17.75
N ASN A 22 8.70 -22.49 17.19
CA ASN A 22 8.41 -22.60 15.77
C ASN A 22 9.39 -21.74 14.95
N PRO A 23 10.22 -22.35 14.08
CA PRO A 23 11.23 -21.60 13.31
C PRO A 23 10.61 -20.56 12.39
N LEU A 24 9.37 -20.75 11.93
CA LEU A 24 8.65 -19.80 11.06
C LEU A 24 8.46 -18.43 11.70
N TYR A 25 8.37 -18.37 13.04
CA TYR A 25 8.08 -17.14 13.77
C TYR A 25 9.30 -16.53 14.47
N LYS A 26 10.43 -17.24 14.45
CA LYS A 26 11.61 -16.89 15.24
C LYS A 26 12.10 -15.48 14.90
N ASP A 27 12.39 -15.23 13.62
CA ASP A 27 12.95 -13.96 13.16
C ASP A 27 11.99 -12.79 13.42
N PHE A 28 10.69 -13.02 13.24
CA PHE A 28 9.66 -12.03 13.55
C PHE A 28 9.65 -11.65 15.04
N PHE A 29 9.71 -12.64 15.93
CA PHE A 29 9.72 -12.37 17.38
C PHE A 29 11.01 -11.72 17.85
N GLU A 30 12.15 -12.02 17.23
CA GLU A 30 13.43 -11.34 17.50
C GLU A 30 13.36 -9.88 17.03
N GLY A 31 12.92 -9.63 15.80
CA GLY A 31 12.76 -8.28 15.26
C GLY A 31 11.76 -7.43 16.06
N PHE A 32 10.62 -8.00 16.46
CA PHE A 32 9.64 -7.32 17.31
C PHE A 32 10.22 -6.97 18.70
N PHE A 33 11.01 -7.87 19.28
CA PHE A 33 11.68 -7.61 20.56
C PHE A 33 12.70 -6.47 20.46
N ASP A 34 13.51 -6.47 19.40
CA ASP A 34 14.49 -5.41 19.15
C ASP A 34 13.80 -4.06 18.94
N TYR A 35 12.69 -4.04 18.19
CA TYR A 35 11.87 -2.85 17.98
C TYR A 35 11.32 -2.27 19.29
N GLN A 36 10.70 -3.10 20.12
CA GLN A 36 10.17 -2.67 21.43
C GLN A 36 11.28 -2.24 22.40
N THR A 37 12.45 -2.85 22.29
CA THR A 37 13.65 -2.44 23.03
C THR A 37 14.11 -1.05 22.59
N TYR A 38 14.19 -0.80 21.28
CA TYR A 38 14.54 0.51 20.71
C TYR A 38 13.57 1.61 21.15
N LEU A 39 12.25 1.40 21.06
CA LEU A 39 11.25 2.36 21.52
C LEU A 39 11.40 2.68 23.02
N SER A 40 11.71 1.67 23.82
CA SER A 40 11.92 1.85 25.27
C SER A 40 13.14 2.73 25.58
N PHE A 41 14.22 2.61 24.79
CA PHE A 41 15.39 3.48 24.88
C PHE A 41 15.10 4.91 24.40
N LYS A 42 14.47 5.07 23.23
CA LYS A 42 14.17 6.39 22.63
C LYS A 42 13.23 7.25 23.51
N ALA A 43 12.32 6.61 24.25
CA ALA A 43 11.42 7.30 25.17
C ALA A 43 12.12 7.84 26.44
N GLY A 44 13.44 7.68 26.59
CA GLY A 44 14.22 8.19 27.72
C GLY A 44 13.92 7.50 29.06
N LYS A 45 13.25 6.33 29.04
CA LYS A 45 12.71 5.69 30.25
C LYS A 45 13.68 4.72 30.95
N VAL A 46 14.89 4.47 30.43
CA VAL A 46 15.83 3.52 31.07
C VAL A 46 17.29 3.62 30.56
N SER A 47 18.25 3.40 31.47
CA SER A 47 19.69 3.19 31.20
C SER A 47 20.08 1.71 30.99
N LYS A 48 19.15 0.77 31.17
CA LYS A 48 19.27 -0.68 30.89
C LYS A 48 17.97 -1.21 30.30
N SER A 49 18.06 -2.19 29.37
CA SER A 49 16.92 -2.88 28.75
C SER A 49 15.80 -3.18 29.77
N SER A 50 14.66 -2.48 29.67
CA SER A 50 13.53 -2.79 30.55
C SER A 50 12.94 -4.14 30.16
N GLY A 51 12.53 -4.96 31.14
CA GLY A 51 11.85 -6.24 30.90
C GLY A 51 10.52 -6.13 30.13
N LYS A 52 10.10 -4.90 29.75
CA LYS A 52 8.90 -4.61 28.97
C LYS A 52 8.93 -5.25 27.58
N ALA A 53 10.04 -5.14 26.84
CA ALA A 53 10.15 -5.73 25.50
C ALA A 53 10.00 -7.27 25.55
N GLN A 54 10.64 -7.90 26.55
CA GLN A 54 10.48 -9.33 26.80
C GLN A 54 9.01 -9.68 27.13
N SER A 55 8.36 -8.85 27.96
CA SER A 55 6.95 -9.05 28.30
C SER A 55 6.06 -8.98 27.06
N TYR A 56 6.26 -8.00 26.18
CA TYR A 56 5.47 -7.84 24.96
C TYR A 56 5.68 -9.01 24.00
N ARG A 57 6.92 -9.45 23.79
CA ARG A 57 7.20 -10.67 23.01
C ARG A 57 6.44 -11.89 23.56
N ASN A 58 6.48 -12.09 24.88
CA ASN A 58 5.78 -13.21 25.51
C ASN A 58 4.24 -13.09 25.36
N HIS A 59 3.68 -11.88 25.47
CA HIS A 59 2.24 -11.68 25.27
C HIS A 59 1.84 -11.88 23.80
N LEU A 60 2.69 -11.51 22.85
CA LEU A 60 2.44 -11.74 21.43
C LEU A 60 2.39 -13.24 21.11
N MET A 61 3.30 -14.04 21.68
CA MET A 61 3.25 -15.51 21.55
C MET A 61 1.91 -16.09 22.06
N LYS A 62 1.37 -15.57 23.17
CA LYS A 62 0.04 -15.97 23.68
C LYS A 62 -1.09 -15.56 22.75
N ILE A 63 -0.99 -14.38 22.14
CA ILE A 63 -1.95 -13.90 21.13
C ILE A 63 -1.98 -14.84 19.92
N ILE A 64 -0.83 -15.36 19.48
CA ILE A 64 -0.77 -16.35 18.39
C ILE A 64 -1.44 -17.68 18.77
N VAL A 65 -1.33 -18.10 20.03
CA VAL A 65 -2.11 -19.25 20.53
C VAL A 65 -3.60 -18.95 20.44
N PHE A 66 -4.07 -17.80 20.93
CA PHE A 66 -5.49 -17.41 20.81
C PHE A 66 -5.96 -17.36 19.37
N TYR A 67 -5.12 -16.87 18.44
CA TYR A 67 -5.44 -16.86 17.01
C TYR A 67 -5.74 -18.26 16.48
N LYS A 68 -4.92 -19.25 16.84
CA LYS A 68 -5.15 -20.65 16.46
C LYS A 68 -6.46 -21.21 17.01
N GLU A 69 -6.81 -20.85 18.24
CA GLU A 69 -8.05 -21.34 18.87
C GLU A 69 -9.30 -20.68 18.26
N VAL A 70 -9.23 -19.40 17.92
CA VAL A 70 -10.35 -18.66 17.30
C VAL A 70 -10.54 -19.07 15.83
N TYR A 71 -9.46 -19.18 15.05
CA TYR A 71 -9.53 -19.33 13.60
C TYR A 71 -9.23 -20.74 13.09
N GLY A 72 -8.94 -21.68 13.98
CA GLY A 72 -8.75 -23.09 13.65
C GLY A 72 -7.38 -23.45 13.07
N SER A 73 -6.54 -22.49 12.68
CA SER A 73 -5.16 -22.72 12.21
C SER A 73 -4.20 -21.64 12.69
N TYR A 74 -2.91 -21.98 12.80
CA TYR A 74 -1.86 -21.00 13.09
C TYR A 74 -1.64 -20.10 11.86
N PRO A 75 -1.29 -18.83 12.03
CA PRO A 75 -1.03 -17.93 10.92
C PRO A 75 0.20 -18.40 10.10
N THR A 76 0.09 -18.41 8.78
CA THR A 76 1.22 -18.77 7.89
C THR A 76 2.28 -17.66 7.82
N SER A 77 1.91 -16.42 8.14
CA SER A 77 2.83 -15.28 8.29
C SER A 77 2.30 -14.32 9.34
N LEU A 78 3.18 -13.85 10.23
CA LEU A 78 2.87 -12.83 11.24
C LEU A 78 2.88 -11.40 10.66
N GLU A 79 3.38 -11.22 9.44
CA GLU A 79 3.43 -9.91 8.76
C GLU A 79 2.21 -9.66 7.86
N SER A 80 1.43 -10.71 7.56
CA SER A 80 0.32 -10.59 6.64
C SER A 80 -0.84 -9.77 7.20
N GLU A 81 -1.50 -8.99 6.34
CA GLU A 81 -2.66 -8.17 6.71
C GLU A 81 -3.81 -9.00 7.25
N LYS A 82 -3.97 -10.24 6.76
CA LYS A 82 -4.96 -11.19 7.27
C LYS A 82 -4.73 -11.53 8.74
N THR A 83 -3.48 -11.82 9.13
CA THR A 83 -3.13 -12.12 10.52
C THR A 83 -3.35 -10.89 11.41
N ALA A 84 -2.91 -9.72 10.95
CA ALA A 84 -3.08 -8.46 11.67
C ALA A 84 -4.57 -8.16 11.94
N ALA A 85 -5.42 -8.25 10.91
CA ALA A 85 -6.86 -8.04 11.03
C ALA A 85 -7.53 -9.06 11.97
N GLY A 86 -7.10 -10.32 11.94
CA GLY A 86 -7.62 -11.34 12.85
C GLY A 86 -7.22 -11.10 14.32
N ILE A 87 -6.00 -10.63 14.57
CA ILE A 87 -5.56 -10.25 15.93
C ILE A 87 -6.31 -9.00 16.41
N GLU A 88 -6.49 -7.99 15.54
CA GLU A 88 -7.21 -6.77 15.88
C GLU A 88 -8.69 -7.03 16.21
N ALA A 89 -9.32 -8.02 15.55
CA ALA A 89 -10.68 -8.43 15.82
C ALA A 89 -10.90 -8.89 17.28
N PHE A 90 -9.86 -9.29 18.02
CA PHE A 90 -9.96 -9.64 19.43
C PHE A 90 -10.47 -8.49 20.29
N PHE A 91 -10.22 -7.23 19.93
CA PHE A 91 -10.76 -6.08 20.65
C PHE A 91 -12.29 -6.03 20.68
N LYS A 92 -12.96 -6.70 19.73
CA LYS A 92 -14.41 -6.79 19.64
C LYS A 92 -14.97 -8.01 20.38
N MET A 93 -14.12 -8.90 20.91
CA MET A 93 -14.53 -10.12 21.59
C MET A 93 -14.57 -9.90 23.10
N ASN A 94 -15.76 -10.02 23.69
CA ASN A 94 -15.99 -9.73 25.12
C ASN A 94 -15.07 -10.53 26.05
N ASP A 95 -14.83 -11.80 25.74
CA ASP A 95 -13.97 -12.67 26.55
C ASP A 95 -12.50 -12.22 26.53
N PHE A 96 -12.00 -11.77 25.38
CA PHE A 96 -10.67 -11.18 25.29
C PHE A 96 -10.59 -9.87 26.06
N VAL A 97 -11.59 -9.01 25.94
CA VAL A 97 -11.65 -7.73 26.68
C VAL A 97 -11.60 -7.98 28.18
N LYS A 98 -12.30 -9.01 28.67
CA LYS A 98 -12.27 -9.42 30.08
C LYS A 98 -10.86 -9.88 30.51
N LEU A 99 -10.26 -10.83 29.80
CA LEU A 99 -8.89 -11.30 30.07
C LEU A 99 -7.89 -10.14 30.05
N ASN A 100 -8.02 -9.24 29.08
CA ASN A 100 -7.11 -8.13 28.90
C ASN A 100 -7.17 -7.15 30.08
N ARG A 101 -8.37 -6.85 30.60
CA ARG A 101 -8.53 -6.05 31.82
C ARG A 101 -7.90 -6.73 33.04
N GLU A 102 -8.11 -8.04 33.20
CA GLU A 102 -7.48 -8.83 34.28
C GLU A 102 -5.95 -8.79 34.20
N LYS A 103 -5.40 -8.78 32.99
CA LYS A 103 -3.97 -8.61 32.72
C LYS A 103 -3.56 -7.14 32.51
N LYS A 104 -4.25 -6.18 33.15
CA LYS A 104 -3.87 -4.76 33.18
C LYS A 104 -3.62 -4.15 31.79
N ASN A 105 -4.38 -4.60 30.80
CA ASN A 105 -4.32 -4.18 29.40
C ASN A 105 -2.99 -4.48 28.67
N PHE A 106 -2.18 -5.42 29.17
CA PHE A 106 -0.92 -5.80 28.53
C PHE A 106 -1.12 -6.40 27.13
N TYR A 107 -2.23 -7.09 26.87
CA TYR A 107 -2.50 -7.61 25.53
C TYR A 107 -2.81 -6.50 24.55
N SER A 108 -3.66 -5.53 24.90
CA SER A 108 -3.88 -4.34 24.05
C SER A 108 -2.59 -3.59 23.76
N ALA A 109 -1.77 -3.36 24.77
CA ALA A 109 -0.51 -2.66 24.60
C ALA A 109 0.47 -3.44 23.69
N THR A 110 0.42 -4.78 23.75
CA THR A 110 1.22 -5.65 22.88
C THR A 110 0.68 -5.66 21.44
N ILE A 111 -0.63 -5.78 21.25
CA ILE A 111 -1.26 -5.75 19.91
C ILE A 111 -0.95 -4.42 19.23
N ASN A 112 -1.14 -3.29 19.91
CA ASN A 112 -0.81 -1.98 19.36
C ASN A 112 0.68 -1.86 19.02
N GLY A 113 1.56 -2.37 19.88
CA GLY A 113 3.00 -2.40 19.59
C GLY A 113 3.34 -3.29 18.39
N TYR A 114 2.62 -4.40 18.19
CA TYR A 114 2.76 -5.28 17.04
C TYR A 114 2.28 -4.62 15.75
N LEU A 115 1.12 -3.96 15.76
CA LEU A 115 0.60 -3.21 14.60
C LEU A 115 1.56 -2.08 14.20
N ASP A 116 2.03 -1.30 15.18
CA ASP A 116 3.03 -0.26 14.97
C ASP A 116 4.35 -0.83 14.42
N TYR A 117 4.77 -2.00 14.91
CA TYR A 117 5.94 -2.71 14.34
C TYR A 117 5.72 -3.12 12.89
N LEU A 118 4.54 -3.61 12.51
CA LEU A 118 4.23 -3.93 11.12
C LEU A 118 4.25 -2.69 10.24
N ASP A 119 3.73 -1.56 10.71
CA ASP A 119 3.81 -0.29 10.00
C ASP A 119 5.26 0.16 9.82
N GLN A 120 6.10 0.00 10.86
CA GLN A 120 7.54 0.26 10.73
C GLN A 120 8.22 -0.72 9.77
N LEU A 121 7.85 -1.99 9.73
CA LEU A 121 8.36 -2.93 8.73
C LEU A 121 7.95 -2.53 7.33
N LYS A 122 6.73 -2.00 7.13
CA LYS A 122 6.30 -1.43 5.83
C LYS A 122 7.15 -0.21 5.46
N ILE A 123 7.50 0.64 6.44
CA ILE A 123 8.37 1.81 6.24
C ILE A 123 9.83 1.39 5.97
N VAL A 124 10.36 0.39 6.67
CA VAL A 124 11.72 -0.16 6.48
C VAL A 124 11.83 -0.98 5.19
N ASN A 125 10.78 -1.70 4.80
CA ASN A 125 10.71 -2.33 3.48
C ASN A 125 10.58 -1.30 2.35
N ALA A 126 10.09 -0.10 2.65
CA ALA A 126 10.18 1.07 1.78
C ALA A 126 11.52 1.83 1.91
N GLY A 127 12.38 1.52 2.88
CA GLY A 127 13.71 2.11 3.06
C GLY A 127 14.64 1.38 4.06
N GLU A 128 15.84 0.97 3.59
CA GLU A 128 17.04 0.49 4.33
C GLU A 128 17.18 -1.05 4.46
N ILE A 129 18.26 -1.79 4.07
CA ILE A 129 19.73 -1.60 4.04
C ILE A 129 20.31 -0.93 5.29
N LYS A 130 20.82 -1.74 6.24
CA LYS A 130 21.51 -1.35 7.48
C LYS A 130 22.91 -0.75 7.23
N GLU A 131 23.24 0.44 7.77
CA GLU A 131 24.61 0.88 8.15
C GLU A 131 24.65 2.28 8.87
N SER A 132 25.82 2.67 9.41
CA SER A 132 26.03 3.69 10.47
C SER A 132 25.69 5.16 10.12
N PRO A 133 25.44 6.07 11.09
CA PRO A 133 24.96 7.44 10.84
C PRO A 133 25.84 8.34 9.94
N SER A 134 27.15 8.08 9.83
CA SER A 134 28.04 8.82 8.91
C SER A 134 28.10 8.18 7.50
N GLU A 135 27.65 6.94 7.36
CA GLU A 135 27.50 6.24 6.08
C GLU A 135 26.07 6.36 5.51
N ARG A 136 25.09 6.78 6.33
CA ARG A 136 23.67 6.95 5.96
C ARG A 136 23.40 7.80 4.73
N TYR A 137 24.32 8.68 4.35
CA TYR A 137 24.19 9.53 3.16
C TYR A 137 25.10 9.11 1.99
N LYS A 138 25.80 7.97 2.08
CA LYS A 138 26.48 7.37 0.93
C LYS A 138 25.54 6.42 0.22
N ILE A 139 25.03 6.82 -0.94
CA ILE A 139 24.27 5.96 -1.85
C ILE A 139 25.17 4.77 -2.24
N LYS A 140 24.98 3.61 -1.60
CA LYS A 140 25.63 2.36 -2.01
C LYS A 140 24.82 1.77 -3.16
N LEU A 141 25.38 1.83 -4.37
CA LEU A 141 24.79 1.18 -5.52
C LEU A 141 24.73 -0.34 -5.30
N LEU A 142 23.54 -0.95 -5.44
CA LEU A 142 23.34 -2.41 -5.33
C LEU A 142 24.23 -3.21 -6.29
N LYS A 143 24.65 -2.59 -7.40
CA LYS A 143 25.69 -3.07 -8.32
C LYS A 143 26.56 -1.89 -8.71
N LYS A 144 27.87 -2.09 -8.84
CA LYS A 144 28.74 -1.07 -9.45
C LYS A 144 28.18 -0.72 -10.84
N PRO A 145 28.24 0.56 -11.27
CA PRO A 145 27.80 0.94 -12.60
C PRO A 145 28.51 0.07 -13.63
N VAL A 146 27.74 -0.69 -14.41
CA VAL A 146 28.27 -1.45 -15.53
C VAL A 146 28.26 -0.54 -16.74
N ARG A 147 29.30 -0.61 -17.58
CA ARG A 147 29.28 0.07 -18.88
C ARG A 147 28.03 -0.39 -19.64
N LYS A 148 27.12 0.54 -19.91
CA LYS A 148 25.97 0.27 -20.78
C LYS A 148 26.47 0.17 -22.21
N SER A 149 26.19 -0.95 -22.86
CA SER A 149 26.19 -1.00 -24.32
C SER A 149 24.86 -0.45 -24.82
N PRO A 150 24.82 0.26 -25.96
CA PRO A 150 23.56 0.64 -26.58
C PRO A 150 22.74 -0.62 -26.85
N VAL A 151 21.56 -0.72 -26.25
CA VAL A 151 20.58 -1.74 -26.61
C VAL A 151 19.62 -1.08 -27.57
N GLN A 152 19.64 -1.51 -28.83
CA GLN A 152 18.65 -1.08 -29.80
C GLN A 152 17.37 -1.84 -29.51
N THR A 153 16.32 -1.13 -29.09
CA THR A 153 15.00 -1.71 -28.85
C THR A 153 14.05 -1.15 -29.89
N THR A 154 13.38 -2.02 -30.63
CA THR A 154 12.31 -1.60 -31.55
C THR A 154 11.02 -1.50 -30.74
N ILE A 155 10.59 -0.28 -30.45
CA ILE A 155 9.29 -0.02 -29.81
C ILE A 155 8.37 0.52 -30.90
N LEU A 156 7.25 -0.17 -31.14
CA LEU A 156 6.18 0.36 -31.97
C LEU A 156 5.53 1.52 -31.20
N GLN A 157 5.61 2.74 -31.73
CA GLN A 157 4.98 3.92 -31.14
C GLN A 157 4.07 4.57 -32.17
N TYR A 158 2.85 4.86 -31.75
CA TYR A 158 1.92 5.69 -32.50
C TYR A 158 2.20 7.18 -32.20
N PRO A 159 2.24 8.05 -33.22
CA PRO A 159 2.53 9.47 -33.03
C PRO A 159 1.42 10.13 -32.21
N ARG A 160 1.80 11.13 -31.40
CA ARG A 160 0.86 11.96 -30.66
C ARG A 160 0.92 13.41 -31.14
N ASN A 161 -0.23 14.03 -31.27
CA ASN A 161 -0.39 15.42 -31.66
C ASN A 161 -0.52 16.30 -30.41
N PRO A 162 0.46 17.18 -30.12
CA PRO A 162 0.42 18.03 -28.94
C PRO A 162 -0.76 19.02 -28.94
N HIS A 163 -1.34 19.31 -30.11
CA HIS A 163 -2.52 20.18 -30.20
C HIS A 163 -3.77 19.56 -29.60
N GLU A 164 -3.93 18.23 -29.64
CA GLU A 164 -5.08 17.52 -29.03
C GLU A 164 -5.06 17.65 -27.51
N MET A 165 -3.88 17.50 -26.92
CA MET A 165 -3.66 17.73 -25.49
C MET A 165 -3.92 19.19 -25.10
N LEU A 166 -3.46 20.14 -25.92
CA LEU A 166 -3.74 21.55 -25.68
C LEU A 166 -5.24 21.86 -25.77
N ALA A 167 -5.95 21.30 -26.76
CA ALA A 167 -7.39 21.43 -26.90
C ALA A 167 -8.15 20.87 -25.69
N ALA A 168 -7.77 19.69 -25.19
CA ALA A 168 -8.34 19.11 -23.98
C ALA A 168 -8.11 20.00 -22.75
N LYS A 169 -6.89 20.55 -22.59
CA LYS A 169 -6.56 21.51 -21.53
C LYS A 169 -7.41 22.79 -21.61
N HIS A 170 -7.58 23.36 -22.81
CA HIS A 170 -8.46 24.51 -23.02
C HIS A 170 -9.90 24.21 -22.60
N ARG A 171 -10.44 23.06 -23.02
CA ARG A 171 -11.81 22.65 -22.68
C ARG A 171 -12.03 22.51 -21.18
N SER A 172 -11.06 21.96 -20.46
CA SER A 172 -11.12 21.80 -18.99
C SER A 172 -10.82 23.09 -18.22
N GLY A 173 -10.37 24.16 -18.90
CA GLY A 173 -9.88 25.37 -18.23
C GLY A 173 -8.65 25.10 -17.35
N TRP A 174 -7.79 24.14 -17.75
CA TRP A 174 -6.64 23.68 -16.97
C TRP A 174 -6.99 23.11 -15.58
N LYS A 175 -8.23 22.67 -15.38
CA LYS A 175 -8.68 22.04 -14.13
C LYS A 175 -8.64 20.52 -14.27
N CYS A 176 -8.51 19.84 -13.14
CA CYS A 176 -8.64 18.39 -13.12
C CYS A 176 -10.09 17.99 -13.44
N CYS A 177 -10.28 17.11 -14.43
CA CYS A 177 -11.60 16.62 -14.81
C CYS A 177 -12.25 15.72 -13.75
N TYR A 178 -11.47 15.11 -12.85
CA TYR A 178 -12.03 14.32 -11.76
C TYR A 178 -12.66 15.21 -10.68
N ASP A 179 -11.95 16.26 -10.28
CA ASP A 179 -12.41 17.26 -9.33
C ASP A 179 -11.81 18.62 -9.70
N SER A 180 -12.69 19.54 -10.09
CA SER A 180 -12.31 20.87 -10.56
C SER A 180 -11.74 21.80 -9.46
N SER A 181 -11.85 21.40 -8.19
CA SER A 181 -11.28 22.11 -7.04
C SER A 181 -9.82 21.76 -6.78
N HIS A 182 -9.28 20.71 -7.42
CA HIS A 182 -7.88 20.33 -7.27
C HIS A 182 -6.95 21.37 -7.89
N GLU A 183 -6.17 22.01 -7.03
CA GLU A 183 -5.08 22.91 -7.40
C GLU A 183 -3.72 22.18 -7.37
N THR A 184 -2.82 22.63 -8.23
CA THR A 184 -1.42 22.22 -8.31
C THR A 184 -0.55 23.47 -8.44
N PHE A 185 0.71 23.32 -8.85
CA PHE A 185 1.56 24.46 -9.15
C PHE A 185 1.16 25.12 -10.49
N ILE A 186 1.54 26.39 -10.66
CA ILE A 186 1.41 27.08 -11.94
C ILE A 186 2.53 26.61 -12.87
N SER A 187 2.15 26.08 -14.02
CA SER A 187 3.08 25.65 -15.07
C SER A 187 3.78 26.84 -15.72
N GLU A 188 5.08 26.74 -15.96
CA GLU A 188 5.85 27.77 -16.67
C GLU A 188 5.39 27.92 -18.13
N ASN A 189 5.04 26.81 -18.79
CA ASN A 189 4.72 26.82 -20.22
C ASN A 189 3.36 27.47 -20.52
N ASP A 190 2.39 27.28 -19.62
CA ASP A 190 0.99 27.66 -19.82
C ASP A 190 0.61 28.87 -18.94
N HIS A 191 1.36 29.14 -17.86
CA HIS A 191 0.99 30.07 -16.78
C HIS A 191 -0.41 29.81 -16.21
N LYS A 192 -0.77 28.52 -16.10
CA LYS A 192 -2.04 28.01 -15.55
C LYS A 192 -1.77 26.87 -14.58
N ASN A 193 -2.81 26.44 -13.86
CA ASN A 193 -2.80 25.23 -13.03
C ASN A 193 -2.26 24.02 -13.83
N PHE A 194 -1.29 23.30 -13.26
CA PHE A 194 -0.65 22.19 -13.92
C PHE A 194 -1.53 20.93 -13.91
N VAL A 195 -1.78 20.39 -15.10
CA VAL A 195 -2.49 19.13 -15.31
C VAL A 195 -1.77 18.29 -16.38
N GLU A 196 -1.84 16.98 -16.19
CA GLU A 196 -1.29 15.95 -17.08
C GLU A 196 -2.42 15.41 -17.97
N GLY A 197 -2.10 15.11 -19.23
CA GLY A 197 -3.06 14.56 -20.19
C GLY A 197 -3.05 13.05 -20.10
N HIS A 198 -4.22 12.47 -19.85
CA HIS A 198 -4.39 11.03 -19.76
C HIS A 198 -5.43 10.58 -20.79
N HIS A 199 -5.03 9.76 -21.76
CA HIS A 199 -5.97 9.15 -22.70
C HIS A 199 -6.89 8.16 -21.97
N LEU A 200 -8.21 8.34 -22.05
CA LEU A 200 -9.21 7.45 -21.44
C LEU A 200 -9.10 6.05 -22.04
N ILE A 201 -9.08 5.93 -23.35
CA ILE A 201 -8.66 4.74 -24.07
C ILE A 201 -7.14 4.84 -24.21
N PRO A 202 -6.34 4.01 -23.51
CA PRO A 202 -4.90 4.20 -23.47
C PRO A 202 -4.25 3.97 -24.84
N MET A 203 -3.30 4.82 -25.22
CA MET A 203 -2.58 4.74 -26.52
C MET A 203 -1.89 3.39 -26.79
N GLN A 204 -1.64 2.58 -25.76
CA GLN A 204 -1.09 1.23 -25.93
C GLN A 204 -2.06 0.29 -26.66
N HIS A 205 -3.35 0.62 -26.67
CA HIS A 205 -4.44 -0.11 -27.34
C HIS A 205 -4.82 0.50 -28.70
N GLN A 206 -4.02 1.42 -29.25
CA GLN A 206 -4.29 2.01 -30.56
C GLN A 206 -4.45 0.96 -31.68
N CYS A 207 -3.78 -0.19 -31.57
CA CYS A 207 -3.92 -1.28 -32.55
C CYS A 207 -5.31 -1.92 -32.58
N ASP A 208 -6.12 -1.71 -31.54
CA ASP A 208 -7.47 -2.28 -31.43
C ASP A 208 -8.49 -1.43 -32.22
N PHE A 209 -8.09 -0.27 -32.75
CA PHE A 209 -8.94 0.70 -33.43
C PHE A 209 -8.44 1.03 -34.84
N GLU A 210 -9.38 1.20 -35.78
CA GLU A 210 -9.08 1.60 -37.15
C GLU A 210 -8.62 3.07 -37.23
N TYR A 211 -9.26 3.96 -36.46
CA TYR A 211 -8.94 5.38 -36.38
C TYR A 211 -8.00 5.68 -35.20
N THR A 212 -7.30 6.81 -35.29
CA THR A 212 -6.45 7.28 -34.18
C THR A 212 -7.28 7.48 -32.92
N ILE A 213 -6.78 7.03 -31.77
CA ILE A 213 -7.35 7.33 -30.44
C ILE A 213 -6.66 8.54 -29.79
N ASP A 214 -5.74 9.20 -30.50
CA ASP A 214 -5.13 10.45 -30.08
C ASP A 214 -5.95 11.66 -30.57
N PHE A 215 -7.03 11.97 -29.86
CA PHE A 215 -7.88 13.14 -30.09
C PHE A 215 -8.38 13.71 -28.76
N ALA A 216 -8.72 15.00 -28.74
CA ALA A 216 -8.99 15.77 -27.52
C ALA A 216 -10.10 15.17 -26.63
N ASP A 217 -11.16 14.60 -27.20
CA ASP A 217 -12.27 13.99 -26.44
C ASP A 217 -11.83 12.75 -25.65
N ASN A 218 -10.86 11.99 -26.16
CA ASN A 218 -10.25 10.87 -25.47
C ASN A 218 -9.22 11.34 -24.41
N ILE A 219 -8.76 12.59 -24.43
CA ILE A 219 -7.77 13.09 -23.47
C ILE A 219 -8.48 13.70 -22.25
N ILE A 220 -8.06 13.28 -21.06
CA ILE A 220 -8.57 13.74 -19.78
C ILE A 220 -7.46 14.49 -19.04
N PRO A 221 -7.56 15.82 -18.93
CA PRO A 221 -6.70 16.61 -18.05
C PRO A 221 -6.91 16.24 -16.58
N LEU A 222 -5.85 15.76 -15.91
CA LEU A 222 -5.86 15.33 -14.51
C LEU A 222 -4.75 16.00 -13.72
N CYS A 223 -4.98 16.29 -12.43
CA CYS A 223 -3.88 16.62 -11.53
C CYS A 223 -2.99 15.37 -11.33
N PRO A 224 -1.71 15.53 -10.94
CA PRO A 224 -0.79 14.40 -10.77
C PRO A 224 -1.34 13.31 -9.83
N THR A 225 -2.05 13.68 -8.77
CA THR A 225 -2.66 12.70 -7.84
C THR A 225 -3.75 11.88 -8.50
N CYS A 226 -4.66 12.50 -9.26
CA CYS A 226 -5.73 11.77 -9.96
C CYS A 226 -5.18 10.96 -11.14
N HIS A 227 -4.17 11.47 -11.84
CA HIS A 227 -3.51 10.73 -12.90
C HIS A 227 -2.81 9.47 -12.37
N ARG A 228 -2.17 9.54 -11.20
CA ARG A 228 -1.62 8.33 -10.56
C ARG A 228 -2.72 7.43 -10.02
N ARG A 229 -3.83 7.98 -9.52
CA ARG A 229 -4.97 7.20 -9.01
C ARG A 229 -5.56 6.29 -10.08
N ILE A 230 -5.80 6.78 -11.30
CA ILE A 230 -6.39 5.96 -12.36
C ILE A 230 -5.47 4.81 -12.82
N HIS A 231 -4.16 4.92 -12.63
CA HIS A 231 -3.22 3.83 -12.94
C HIS A 231 -2.95 2.88 -11.77
N PHE A 232 -2.82 3.40 -10.54
CA PHE A 232 -2.21 2.66 -9.43
C PHE A 232 -3.14 2.43 -8.23
N ALA A 233 -4.33 3.03 -8.21
CA ALA A 233 -5.27 2.77 -7.13
C ALA A 233 -5.85 1.35 -7.20
N ILE A 234 -6.45 0.92 -6.09
CA ILE A 234 -7.22 -0.31 -6.05
C ILE A 234 -8.33 -0.29 -7.12
N LYS A 235 -8.69 -1.46 -7.64
CA LYS A 235 -9.66 -1.61 -8.73
C LYS A 235 -10.95 -0.82 -8.49
N GLN A 236 -11.48 -0.85 -7.28
CA GLN A 236 -12.71 -0.12 -6.94
C GLN A 236 -12.60 1.40 -7.17
N ASP A 237 -11.51 2.03 -6.74
CA ASP A 237 -11.33 3.48 -6.88
C ASP A 237 -11.00 3.87 -8.32
N ARG A 238 -10.24 3.02 -9.02
CA ARG A 238 -9.96 3.18 -10.44
C ARG A 238 -11.23 3.09 -11.29
N ASN A 239 -12.03 2.04 -11.10
CA ASN A 239 -13.26 1.82 -11.86
C ASN A 239 -14.27 2.96 -11.66
N ARG A 240 -14.38 3.53 -10.44
CA ARG A 240 -15.19 4.74 -10.21
C ARG A 240 -14.76 5.93 -11.07
N MET A 241 -13.45 6.09 -11.32
CA MET A 241 -12.97 7.13 -12.24
C MET A 241 -13.30 6.80 -13.69
N LEU A 242 -13.06 5.55 -14.10
CA LEU A 242 -13.33 5.09 -15.46
C LEU A 242 -14.82 5.21 -15.81
N GLU A 243 -15.72 4.76 -14.94
CA GLU A 243 -17.17 4.90 -15.09
C GLU A 243 -17.57 6.37 -15.28
N LYS A 244 -17.11 7.26 -14.39
CA LYS A 244 -17.37 8.71 -14.49
C LYS A 244 -16.97 9.24 -15.87
N PHE A 245 -15.73 8.96 -16.30
CA PHE A 245 -15.23 9.49 -17.56
C PHE A 245 -15.84 8.83 -18.79
N TYR A 246 -16.18 7.54 -18.71
CA TYR A 246 -16.88 6.83 -19.76
C TYR A 246 -18.22 7.51 -20.06
N PHE A 247 -19.06 7.69 -19.04
CA PHE A 247 -20.37 8.31 -19.24
C PHE A 247 -20.27 9.79 -19.60
N GLU A 248 -19.21 10.50 -19.21
CA GLU A 248 -18.96 11.88 -19.62
C GLU A 248 -18.48 12.02 -21.07
N ARG A 249 -17.91 10.98 -21.69
CA ARG A 249 -17.17 11.11 -22.97
C ARG A 249 -17.63 10.18 -24.08
N ILE A 250 -18.38 9.11 -23.79
CA ILE A 250 -18.64 8.05 -24.77
C ILE A 250 -19.34 8.56 -26.03
N ASP A 251 -20.27 9.51 -25.90
CA ASP A 251 -20.97 10.08 -27.06
C ASP A 251 -20.03 10.92 -27.94
N ASP A 252 -19.18 11.74 -27.32
CA ASP A 252 -18.16 12.53 -28.03
C ASP A 252 -17.13 11.61 -28.71
N ILE A 253 -16.72 10.53 -28.05
CA ILE A 253 -15.78 9.53 -28.59
C ILE A 253 -16.39 8.82 -29.81
N LYS A 254 -17.68 8.48 -29.76
CA LYS A 254 -18.39 7.83 -30.88
C LYS A 254 -18.43 8.69 -32.14
N VAL A 255 -18.46 10.02 -32.02
CA VAL A 255 -18.40 10.93 -33.17
C VAL A 255 -17.10 10.78 -33.97
N HIS A 256 -16.01 10.31 -33.32
CA HIS A 256 -14.72 10.04 -33.96
C HIS A 256 -14.62 8.63 -34.56
N GLY A 257 -15.73 7.88 -34.63
CA GLY A 257 -15.74 6.52 -35.18
C GLY A 257 -15.13 5.46 -34.26
N ILE A 258 -15.04 5.76 -32.96
CA ILE A 258 -14.56 4.84 -31.93
C ILE A 258 -15.73 4.34 -31.10
N ASP A 259 -15.92 3.02 -31.04
CA ASP A 259 -16.92 2.40 -30.15
C ASP A 259 -16.20 1.50 -29.14
N ILE A 260 -16.61 1.59 -27.88
CA ILE A 260 -16.04 0.82 -26.78
C ILE A 260 -17.09 0.70 -25.65
N SER A 261 -17.23 -0.50 -25.09
CA SER A 261 -18.05 -0.72 -23.91
C SER A 261 -17.30 -0.34 -22.63
N ILE A 262 -18.03 -0.12 -21.52
CA ILE A 262 -17.41 0.10 -20.21
C ILE A 262 -16.55 -1.09 -19.79
N ASP A 263 -17.00 -2.32 -20.06
CA ASP A 263 -16.27 -3.54 -19.69
C ASP A 263 -14.95 -3.68 -20.46
N GLU A 264 -14.96 -3.35 -21.77
CA GLU A 264 -13.74 -3.31 -22.58
C GLU A 264 -12.78 -2.23 -22.08
N LEU A 265 -13.29 -1.02 -21.81
CA LEU A 265 -12.49 0.06 -21.27
C LEU A 265 -11.83 -0.34 -19.94
N GLU A 266 -12.57 -0.92 -19.00
CA GLU A 266 -12.01 -1.38 -17.73
C GLU A 266 -10.93 -2.46 -17.90
N SER A 267 -11.06 -3.32 -18.93
CA SER A 267 -10.08 -4.37 -19.21
C SER A 267 -8.71 -3.83 -19.65
N TYR A 268 -8.64 -2.60 -20.16
CA TYR A 268 -7.39 -1.93 -20.53
C TYR A 268 -6.59 -1.41 -19.32
N TYR A 269 -7.18 -1.44 -18.12
CA TYR A 269 -6.60 -0.91 -16.89
C TYR A 269 -6.28 -2.01 -15.86
N VAL A 270 -5.77 -3.16 -16.29
CA VAL A 270 -5.45 -4.31 -15.41
C VAL A 270 -4.02 -4.25 -14.88
#